data_AF-A0A2U2AIQ1-F1
#
_entry.id   AF-A0A2U2AIQ1-F1
#
_cell.length_a   1.000
_cell.length_b   1.000
_cell.length_c   1.000
_cell.angle_alpha   90.00
_cell.angle_beta   90.00
_cell.angle_gamma   90.00
#
_symmetry.space_group_name_H-M   'P 1'
#
loop_
_entity.id
_entity.type
_entity.pdbx_description
1 polymer ?
#
loop_
_entity_poly.entity_id
_entity_poly.type
_entity_poly.pdbx_seq_one_letter_code
_entity_poly.pdbx_strand_id
1 'polypeptide(L)' 'MKDAGVEYVNIMPNPTMEEDLNKITAMPTSFIVDEKGNVVGGFIGAYSYQELAATIDELLK' A
#
# COMPACT_ATOMS: atom_id res chain seq x y z
N MET A 1 6.63 8.24 -18.14
CA MET A 1 6.35 7.16 -17.18
C MET A 1 6.27 5.85 -17.95
N LYS A 2 7.39 5.14 -18.13
CA LYS A 2 7.42 3.86 -18.86
C LYS A 2 8.35 2.82 -18.21
N ASP A 3 8.99 3.14 -17.08
CA ASP A 3 10.18 2.41 -16.61
C ASP A 3 10.06 1.84 -15.19
N ALA A 4 8.87 1.82 -14.58
CA ALA A 4 8.73 1.20 -13.25
C ALA A 4 8.79 -0.34 -13.29
N GLY A 5 8.64 -0.97 -14.47
CA GLY A 5 8.70 -2.42 -14.63
C GLY A 5 7.53 -3.19 -13.98
N VAL A 6 6.50 -2.48 -13.53
CA VAL A 6 5.36 -3.06 -12.81
C VAL A 6 4.10 -3.09 -13.68
N GLU A 7 3.30 -4.15 -13.52
CA GLU A 7 2.06 -4.36 -14.29
C GLU A 7 0.82 -3.72 -13.64
N TYR A 8 0.95 -3.17 -12.43
CA TYR A 8 -0.14 -2.50 -11.72
C TYR A 8 -0.26 -1.02 -12.08
N VAL A 9 -1.43 -0.44 -11.80
CA VAL A 9 -1.68 1.00 -11.99
C VAL A 9 -0.78 1.80 -11.05
N ASN A 10 0.13 2.56 -11.62
CA ASN A 10 0.92 3.53 -10.88
C ASN A 10 0.23 4.90 -10.94
N ILE A 11 -0.29 5.34 -9.80
CA ILE A 11 -0.94 6.65 -9.66
C ILE A 11 0.09 7.62 -9.09
N MET A 12 0.47 8.63 -9.88
CA MET A 12 1.26 9.74 -9.36
C MET A 12 0.40 10.55 -8.39
N PRO A 13 0.95 10.91 -7.21
CA PRO A 13 0.32 11.89 -6.35
C PRO A 13 -0.04 13.15 -7.12
N ASN A 14 -1.26 13.64 -6.94
CA ASN A 14 -1.64 14.97 -7.39
C ASN A 14 -1.59 15.95 -6.21
N PRO A 15 -1.61 17.27 -6.45
CA PRO A 15 -1.53 18.25 -5.37
C PRO A 15 -2.63 18.11 -4.32
N THR A 16 -3.80 17.58 -4.69
CA THR A 16 -4.91 17.33 -3.75
C THR A 16 -4.67 16.15 -2.82
N MET A 17 -3.66 15.31 -3.08
CA MET A 17 -3.26 14.17 -2.25
C MET A 17 -2.08 14.49 -1.32
N GLU A 18 -1.43 15.64 -1.45
CA GLU A 18 -0.23 15.96 -0.66
C GLU A 18 -0.51 15.99 0.85
N GLU A 19 -1.63 16.57 1.28
CA GLU A 19 -2.01 16.63 2.69
C GLU A 19 -2.22 15.23 3.29
N ASP A 20 -2.81 14.32 2.53
CA ASP A 20 -3.05 12.94 2.96
C ASP A 20 -1.78 12.11 2.94
N LEU A 21 -0.91 12.30 1.94
CA LEU A 21 0.39 11.61 1.87
C LEU A 21 1.35 12.07 2.97
N ASN A 22 1.25 13.32 3.43
CA ASN A 22 2.03 13.81 4.58
C ASN A 22 1.70 13.09 5.89
N LYS A 23 0.58 12.35 5.97
CA LYS A 23 0.22 11.51 7.12
C LYS A 23 1.00 10.18 7.13
N ILE A 24 1.64 9.82 6.01
CA ILE A 24 2.54 8.66 5.93
C ILE A 24 3.85 9.02 6.63
N THR A 25 4.11 8.38 7.77
CA THR A 25 5.23 8.74 8.66
C THR A 25 6.58 8.12 8.28
N ALA A 26 6.59 7.13 7.39
CA ALA A 26 7.79 6.42 6.96
C ALA A 26 7.61 5.81 5.56
N MET A 27 8.69 5.43 4.89
CA MET A 27 8.65 4.80 3.56
C MET A 27 9.55 3.56 3.51
N PRO A 28 9.19 2.51 2.73
CA PRO A 28 7.92 2.36 2.01
C PRO A 28 6.76 2.07 2.97
N THR A 29 5.54 2.44 2.57
CA THR A 29 4.30 2.11 3.29
C THR A 29 3.32 1.46 2.34
N SER A 30 2.66 0.41 2.83
CA SER A 30 1.60 -0.29 2.10
C SER A 30 0.33 -0.31 2.94
N PHE A 31 -0.83 -0.10 2.31
CA PHE A 31 -2.14 -0.24 2.92
C PHE A 31 -2.90 -1.37 2.22
N ILE A 32 -3.64 -2.16 2.99
CA ILE A 32 -4.55 -3.19 2.49
C ILE A 32 -5.97 -2.68 2.72
N VAL A 33 -6.79 -2.72 1.68
CA VAL A 33 -8.17 -2.24 1.69
C VAL A 33 -9.16 -3.35 1.35
N ASP A 34 -10.35 -3.31 1.95
CA ASP A 34 -11.46 -4.20 1.61
C ASP A 34 -12.27 -3.70 0.39
N GLU A 35 -13.26 -4.48 -0.05
CA GLU A 35 -14.14 -4.14 -1.19
C GLU A 35 -14.98 -2.87 -0.97
N LYS A 36 -15.13 -2.41 0.28
CA LYS A 36 -15.87 -1.21 0.65
C LYS A 36 -14.96 0.01 0.76
N GLY A 37 -13.65 -0.15 0.57
CA GLY A 37 -12.66 0.90 0.68
C GLY A 37 -12.19 1.18 2.11
N ASN A 38 -12.46 0.30 3.07
CA ASN A 38 -11.92 0.43 4.42
C ASN A 38 -10.49 -0.11 4.47
N VAL A 39 -9.60 0.58 5.20
CA VAL A 39 -8.25 0.06 5.49
C VAL A 39 -8.37 -1.05 6.53
N VAL A 40 -7.99 -2.27 6.14
CA VAL A 40 -8.04 -3.48 6.99
C VAL A 40 -6.66 -3.96 7.44
N GLY A 41 -5.60 -3.39 6.89
CA GLY A 41 -4.23 -3.70 7.28
C GLY A 41 -3.22 -2.76 6.62
N GLY A 42 -1.94 -2.93 6.96
CA GLY A 42 -0.87 -2.16 6.36
C GLY A 42 0.50 -2.48 6.95
N PHE A 43 1.55 -1.98 6.29
CA PHE A 43 2.94 -2.26 6.59
C PHE A 43 3.78 -0.99 6.48
N ILE A 44 4.76 -0.84 7.36
CA ILE A 44 5.77 0.22 7.31
C ILE A 44 7.15 -0.41 7.20
N GLY A 45 7.89 -0.05 6.17
CA GLY A 45 9.21 -0.61 5.87
C GLY A 45 9.15 -1.75 4.86
N ALA A 46 10.31 -2.37 4.62
CA ALA A 46 10.42 -3.51 3.73
C ALA A 46 9.96 -4.78 4.43
N TYR A 47 9.17 -5.60 3.73
CA TYR A 47 8.71 -6.90 4.20
C TYR A 47 9.06 -7.99 3.20
N SER A 48 9.26 -9.21 3.70
CA SER A 48 9.40 -10.40 2.88
C SER A 48 8.04 -10.83 2.31
N TYR A 49 8.08 -11.63 1.25
CA TYR A 49 6.88 -12.23 0.66
C TYR A 49 6.11 -13.08 1.67
N GLN A 50 6.81 -13.83 2.52
CA GLN A 50 6.21 -14.70 3.52
C GLN A 50 5.45 -13.92 4.58
N GLU A 51 6.01 -12.80 5.05
CA GLU A 51 5.34 -11.93 6.03
C GLU A 51 4.08 -11.30 5.42
N LEU A 52 4.16 -10.83 4.18
CA LEU A 52 3.01 -10.28 3.47
C LEU A 52 1.91 -11.34 3.28
N ALA A 53 2.27 -12.54 2.82
CA ALA A 53 1.32 -13.63 2.61
C ALA A 53 0.60 -14.02 3.91
N ALA A 54 1.34 -14.14 5.01
CA ALA A 54 0.75 -14.48 6.31
C ALA A 54 -0.28 -13.44 6.78
N THR A 55 0.01 -12.15 6.61
CA THR A 55 -0.95 -11.08 6.96
C THR A 55 -2.19 -11.12 6.06
N ILE A 56 -2.03 -11.35 4.75
CA ILE A 56 -3.18 -11.47 3.84
C ILE A 56 -4.04 -12.69 4.21
N ASP A 57 -3.41 -13.83 4.53
CA ASP A 57 -4.12 -15.04 4.96
C ASP A 57 -4.90 -14.83 6.28
N GLU A 58 -4.41 -13.99 7.19
CA GLU A 58 -5.15 -13.63 8.40
C GLU A 58 -6.37 -12.75 8.12
N LEU A 59 -6.26 -11.82 7.16
CA LEU A 59 -7.34 -10.90 6.80
C LEU A 59 -8.46 -11.55 5.99
N LEU A 60 -8.18 -12.66 5.29
CA LEU A 60 -9.13 -13.38 4.45
C LEU A 60 -9.86 -14.54 5.18
N LYS A 61 -9.62 -14.72 6.48
CA LYS A 61 -10.35 -15.71 7.32
C LYS A 61 -11.73 -15.20 7.71
#